data_AF-A0A4R6DVB0-F1
#
_entry.id   AF-A0A4R6DVB0-F1
#
_cell.length_a   1.000
_cell.length_b   1.000
_cell.length_c   1.000
_cell.angle_alpha   90.00
_cell.angle_beta   90.00
_cell.angle_gamma   90.00
#
_symmetry.space_group_name_H-M   'P 1'
#
loop_
_entity.id
_entity.type
_entity.pdbx_description
1 polymer ?
#
loop_
_entity_poly.entity_id
_entity_poly.type
_entity_poly.pdbx_seq_one_letter_code
_entity_poly.pdbx_strand_id
1 'polypeptide(L)'
;MSGSYEFSQSGLISEWVLNASWSGEVAVLFGNKGVGKSNLIYKLSKAKPDALLVFTAIQVGSEIQLMSAGAHEKEHEAYAHDHFWLDVLPLIHTRTQDVIIAIDNADLLEGHLEHFIQSFTQLLPVMGGKAKLLFVGNAKLEKAKELSQCLPLYVCLNPPSETECGDFLDSMHVKGPEGERSIFRPGFVRHICMATRGNLRVIKRIVEVAKQLAVAEQSTHLSPRQEKLVMAAAGLPYKSRPGAFLLIAYAVLALAIGWGGADIIKLPLPTPHWLDVAKPVVKQSAPTNITEMTSNVRDAMQQLFATWGYDVSAEEAWCEQADRADLVCDSGNETVINQLANSGLPWIARLDVENHALYAVVMRVSDNDLDLIINKKTWTVSRHWFASHSEGHYIMMWPPAPDGKNRVTNKSNAESIIWLDAMLSRALGVPANDSGDWTPTLTEKVKLFQRNEKLQQDGVPGKDTLIRLRQALGEAPRLINETTSGTDLSAWLTSRLPPVVDKQNDARKEKAK
;
A
#
# COMPACT_ATOMS: atom_id res chain seq x y z
N MET A 1 27.40 25.68 14.26
CA MET A 1 27.06 26.88 13.46
C MET A 1 25.64 26.70 12.93
N SER A 2 24.65 27.26 13.62
CA SER A 2 23.24 27.15 13.22
C SER A 2 22.90 28.24 12.20
N GLY A 3 23.21 27.98 10.93
CA GLY A 3 22.68 28.78 9.83
C GLY A 3 21.18 28.54 9.75
N SER A 4 20.40 29.37 10.43
CA SER A 4 18.95 29.31 10.38
C SER A 4 18.49 29.95 9.07
N TYR A 5 18.37 29.14 8.03
CA TYR A 5 17.86 29.55 6.72
C TYR A 5 16.55 30.36 6.87
N GLU A 6 16.44 31.43 6.11
CA GLU A 6 15.33 32.39 6.16
C GLU A 6 14.47 32.21 4.91
N PHE A 7 13.18 31.94 5.11
CA PHE A 7 12.22 31.75 4.03
C PHE A 7 11.80 33.12 3.44
N SER A 8 11.37 33.15 2.18
CA SER A 8 10.97 34.40 1.52
C SER A 8 9.84 35.11 2.27
N GLN A 9 8.89 34.34 2.80
CA GLN A 9 7.78 34.87 3.60
C GLN A 9 8.22 35.40 4.97
N SER A 10 9.28 34.85 5.57
CA SER A 10 9.76 35.37 6.85
C SER A 10 10.31 36.79 6.74
N GLY A 11 10.92 37.18 5.61
CA GLY A 11 11.39 38.55 5.43
C GLY A 11 10.24 39.58 5.41
N LEU A 12 9.18 39.28 4.66
CA LEU A 12 8.00 40.15 4.59
C LEU A 12 7.25 40.23 5.93
N ILE A 13 7.12 39.10 6.63
CA ILE A 13 6.47 39.06 7.94
C ILE A 13 7.33 39.75 9.00
N SER A 14 8.66 39.63 8.93
CA SER A 14 9.59 40.38 9.78
C SER A 14 9.42 41.88 9.62
N GLU A 15 9.39 42.38 8.39
CA GLU A 15 9.12 43.80 8.10
C GLU A 15 7.73 44.22 8.62
N TRP A 16 6.70 43.39 8.40
CA TRP A 16 5.35 43.66 8.87
C TRP A 16 5.24 43.74 10.40
N VAL A 17 5.90 42.82 11.13
CA VAL A 17 5.96 42.83 12.60
C VAL A 17 6.76 44.05 13.07
N LEU A 18 7.98 44.26 12.56
CA LEU A 18 8.86 45.32 13.04
C LEU A 18 8.33 46.73 12.76
N ASN A 19 7.62 46.91 11.66
CA ASN A 19 7.00 48.19 11.29
C ASN A 19 5.57 48.32 11.83
N ALA A 20 5.11 47.37 12.65
CA ALA A 20 3.78 47.34 13.24
C ALA A 20 2.65 47.69 12.26
N SER A 21 2.74 47.17 11.03
CA SER A 21 1.99 47.64 9.87
C SER A 21 0.55 47.08 9.83
N TRP A 22 -0.21 47.33 10.90
CA TRP A 22 -1.63 47.03 11.00
C TRP A 22 -2.41 48.19 11.62
N SER A 23 -3.62 48.39 11.12
CA SER A 23 -4.51 49.52 11.41
C SER A 23 -5.29 49.39 12.73
N GLY A 24 -4.80 48.59 13.68
CA GLY A 24 -5.48 48.31 14.95
C GLY A 24 -4.50 48.01 16.09
N GLU A 25 -5.04 47.63 17.25
CA GLU A 25 -4.27 47.35 18.46
C GLU A 25 -3.82 45.89 18.53
N VAL A 26 -4.57 44.98 17.90
CA VAL A 26 -4.35 43.52 17.96
C VAL A 26 -4.07 42.96 16.57
N ALA A 27 -3.08 42.09 16.46
CA ALA A 27 -2.80 41.30 15.28
C ALA A 27 -2.59 39.82 15.63
N VAL A 28 -2.79 38.93 14.67
CA VAL A 28 -2.69 37.47 14.86
C VAL A 28 -1.79 36.87 13.79
N LEU A 29 -0.67 36.29 14.21
CA LEU A 29 0.21 35.47 13.38
C LEU A 29 -0.10 33.98 13.62
N PHE A 30 -0.79 33.37 12.67
CA PHE A 30 -1.18 31.96 12.76
C PHE A 30 -0.48 31.11 11.69
N GLY A 31 -0.54 29.79 11.85
CA GLY A 31 -0.03 28.85 10.86
C GLY A 31 0.06 27.43 11.39
N ASN A 32 0.55 26.50 10.57
CA ASN A 32 0.70 25.10 10.99
C ASN A 32 1.74 24.95 12.12
N LYS A 33 1.60 23.86 12.89
CA LYS A 33 2.55 23.52 13.95
C LYS A 33 3.92 23.21 13.34
N GLY A 34 4.96 23.88 13.83
CA GLY A 34 6.35 23.63 13.43
C GLY A 34 6.85 24.38 12.19
N VAL A 35 6.07 25.30 11.62
CA VAL A 35 6.48 26.16 10.47
C VAL A 35 7.54 27.20 10.85
N GLY A 36 7.78 27.41 12.14
CA GLY A 36 8.87 28.28 12.62
C GLY A 36 8.44 29.65 13.14
N LYS A 37 7.15 29.90 13.37
CA LYS A 37 6.63 31.15 13.94
C LYS A 37 7.35 31.60 15.21
N SER A 38 7.44 30.72 16.22
CA SER A 38 8.16 30.99 17.47
C SER A 38 9.61 31.38 17.20
N ASN A 39 10.30 30.65 16.31
CA ASN A 39 11.70 30.93 15.95
C ASN A 39 11.85 32.30 15.26
N LEU A 40 10.90 32.69 14.41
CA LEU A 40 10.87 34.00 13.78
C LEU A 40 10.75 35.12 14.82
N ILE A 41 9.74 35.01 15.70
CA ILE A 41 9.46 36.01 16.73
C ILE A 41 10.61 36.13 17.75
N TYR A 42 11.21 35.01 18.16
CA TYR A 42 12.38 35.04 19.03
C TYR A 42 13.60 35.69 18.37
N LYS A 43 13.84 35.43 17.08
CA LYS A 43 14.91 36.10 16.33
C LYS A 43 14.67 37.61 16.24
N LEU A 44 13.43 38.01 15.96
CA LEU A 44 13.06 39.43 15.89
C LEU A 44 13.23 40.12 17.24
N SER A 45 12.85 39.45 18.33
CA SER A 45 13.05 39.97 19.69
C SER A 45 14.52 40.12 20.05
N LYS A 46 15.38 39.19 19.59
CA LYS A 46 16.85 39.33 19.70
C LYS A 46 17.40 40.48 18.86
N ALA A 47 16.84 40.75 17.69
CA ALA A 47 17.31 41.80 16.79
C ALA A 47 16.90 43.21 17.26
N LYS A 48 15.70 43.35 17.84
CA LYS A 48 15.19 44.61 18.43
C LYS A 48 14.52 44.33 19.78
N PRO A 49 15.30 44.19 20.87
CA PRO A 49 14.72 43.94 22.18
C PRO A 49 13.79 45.08 22.58
N ASP A 50 14.18 46.34 22.42
CA ASP A 50 13.40 47.49 22.89
C ASP A 50 12.02 47.67 22.25
N ALA A 51 11.78 47.07 21.08
CA ALA A 51 10.51 47.18 20.35
C ALA A 51 9.61 45.95 20.45
N LEU A 52 10.16 44.76 20.76
CA LEU A 52 9.41 43.49 20.72
C LEU A 52 9.62 42.67 22.01
N LEU A 53 8.61 42.67 22.87
CA LEU A 53 8.49 41.80 24.03
C LEU A 53 7.82 40.49 23.63
N VAL A 54 8.41 39.37 24.02
CA VAL A 54 7.87 38.05 23.67
C VAL A 54 7.65 37.25 24.95
N PHE A 55 6.43 36.77 25.10
CA PHE A 55 6.01 35.88 26.19
C PHE A 55 5.47 34.60 25.61
N THR A 56 5.72 33.47 26.25
CA THR A 56 5.26 32.15 25.80
C THR A 56 4.28 31.58 26.80
N ALA A 57 3.07 31.28 26.34
CA ALA A 57 2.07 30.62 27.15
C ALA A 57 2.46 29.15 27.38
N ILE A 58 2.47 28.74 28.64
CA ILE A 58 2.77 27.39 29.10
C ILE A 58 1.71 26.99 30.12
N GLN A 59 1.24 25.76 30.03
CA GLN A 59 0.31 25.19 31.00
C GLN A 59 1.11 24.48 32.10
N VAL A 60 0.96 24.94 33.35
CA VAL A 60 1.61 24.36 34.53
C VAL A 60 0.52 23.89 35.48
N GLY A 61 0.23 22.58 35.46
CA GLY A 61 -0.92 22.03 36.19
C GLY A 61 -2.25 22.54 35.63
N SER A 62 -3.06 23.19 36.48
CA SER A 62 -4.36 23.78 36.13
C SER A 62 -4.27 25.24 35.70
N GLU A 63 -3.13 25.90 35.87
CA GLU A 63 -2.96 27.32 35.58
C GLU A 63 -2.16 27.57 34.30
N ILE A 64 -2.50 28.66 33.62
CA ILE A 64 -1.76 29.14 32.46
C ILE A 64 -0.80 30.23 32.93
N GLN A 65 0.48 30.04 32.62
CA GLN A 65 1.54 30.98 32.92
C GLN A 65 2.16 31.50 31.61
N LEU A 66 2.51 32.78 31.60
CA LEU A 66 3.19 33.45 30.50
C LEU A 66 4.66 33.62 30.91
N MET A 67 5.56 32.91 30.24
CA MET A 67 6.99 32.99 30.50
C MET A 67 7.66 34.00 29.57
N SER A 68 8.47 34.90 30.11
CA SER A 68 9.33 35.77 29.30
C SER A 68 10.30 34.94 28.48
N ALA A 69 10.28 35.11 27.16
CA ALA A 69 11.06 34.32 26.23
C ALA A 69 11.62 35.25 25.14
N GLY A 70 12.84 35.75 25.32
CA GLY A 70 13.46 36.74 24.43
C GLY A 70 14.65 37.43 25.10
N ALA A 71 15.29 38.38 24.41
CA ALA A 71 16.48 39.10 24.91
C ALA A 71 16.14 40.22 25.91
N HIS A 72 15.24 39.95 26.86
CA HIS A 72 14.82 40.90 27.89
C HIS A 72 15.50 40.58 29.23
N GLU A 73 15.70 41.59 30.08
CA GLU A 73 16.61 41.62 31.25
C GLU A 73 16.51 40.43 32.23
N LYS A 74 15.42 39.65 32.20
CA LYS A 74 15.29 38.39 32.93
C LYS A 74 14.58 37.33 32.08
N GLU A 75 15.36 36.49 31.41
CA GLU A 75 14.83 35.30 30.75
C GLU A 75 14.20 34.34 31.79
N HIS A 76 13.03 33.76 31.46
CA HIS A 76 12.32 32.75 32.26
C HIS A 76 11.56 33.23 33.52
N GLU A 77 11.28 34.53 33.68
CA GLU A 77 10.24 34.94 34.65
C GLU A 77 8.86 34.48 34.17
N ALA A 78 8.09 33.87 35.08
CA ALA A 78 6.76 33.34 34.82
C ALA A 78 5.70 34.24 35.47
N TYR A 79 4.73 34.68 34.68
CA TYR A 79 3.62 35.53 35.11
C TYR A 79 2.32 34.74 35.04
N ALA A 80 1.48 34.82 36.07
CA ALA A 80 0.14 34.23 36.02
C ALA A 80 -0.72 35.01 35.02
N HIS A 81 -1.52 34.31 34.21
CA HIS A 81 -2.32 34.98 33.17
C HIS A 81 -3.28 36.06 33.71
N ASP A 82 -3.80 35.88 34.93
CA ASP A 82 -4.74 36.80 35.59
C ASP A 82 -4.10 38.15 35.96
N HIS A 83 -2.83 38.14 36.39
CA HIS A 83 -2.11 39.32 36.85
C HIS A 83 -1.08 39.82 35.82
N PHE A 84 -0.99 39.16 34.66
CA PHE A 84 0.02 39.40 33.64
C PHE A 84 0.20 40.88 33.30
N TRP A 85 -0.90 41.59 33.05
CA TRP A 85 -0.83 42.99 32.63
C TRP A 85 -0.26 43.89 33.73
N LEU A 86 -0.62 43.66 35.00
CA LEU A 86 -0.12 44.43 36.13
C LEU A 86 1.39 44.26 36.31
N ASP A 87 1.88 43.04 36.15
CA ASP A 87 3.30 42.71 36.31
C ASP A 87 4.16 43.20 35.14
N VAL A 88 3.59 43.27 33.94
CA VAL A 88 4.31 43.70 32.72
C VAL A 88 4.26 45.22 32.50
N LEU A 89 3.31 45.94 33.10
CA LEU A 89 3.19 47.41 33.00
C LEU A 89 4.50 48.17 33.25
N PRO A 90 5.28 47.88 34.32
CA PRO A 90 6.55 48.56 34.57
C PRO A 90 7.56 48.39 33.43
N LEU A 91 7.56 47.24 32.75
CA LEU A 91 8.45 46.96 31.62
C LEU A 91 8.09 47.78 30.38
N ILE A 92 6.83 48.19 30.24
CA ILE A 92 6.35 48.98 29.11
C ILE A 92 6.62 50.47 29.38
N HIS A 93 6.34 50.94 30.60
CA HIS A 93 6.49 52.34 30.99
C HIS A 93 7.92 52.87 30.93
N THR A 94 8.92 52.02 31.13
CA THR A 94 10.33 52.42 31.06
C THR A 94 10.82 52.65 29.64
N ARG A 95 10.03 52.32 28.61
CA ARG A 95 10.43 52.38 27.21
C ARG A 95 9.94 53.64 26.50
N THR A 96 10.77 54.15 25.61
CA THR A 96 10.54 55.42 24.88
C THR A 96 9.87 55.22 23.53
N GLN A 97 9.93 54.01 22.97
CA GLN A 97 9.39 53.62 21.66
C GLN A 97 8.07 52.84 21.81
N ASP A 98 7.34 52.73 20.69
CA ASP A 98 6.15 51.87 20.62
C ASP A 98 6.56 50.40 20.78
N VAL A 99 5.87 49.67 21.65
CA VAL A 99 6.22 48.30 22.03
C VAL A 99 5.19 47.32 21.49
N ILE A 100 5.67 46.25 20.87
CA ILE A 100 4.86 45.12 20.46
C ILE A 100 5.00 44.02 21.50
N ILE A 101 3.87 43.54 22.01
CA ILE A 101 3.78 42.45 22.97
C ILE A 101 3.32 41.23 22.21
N ALA A 102 4.23 40.29 21.97
CA ALA A 102 3.94 39.05 21.28
C ALA A 102 3.71 37.91 22.27
N ILE A 103 2.55 37.25 22.20
CA ILE A 103 2.22 36.07 22.99
C ILE A 103 2.34 34.83 22.10
N ASP A 104 3.39 34.04 22.29
CA ASP A 104 3.59 32.75 21.64
C ASP A 104 2.79 31.62 22.33
N ASN A 105 2.35 30.65 21.55
CA ASN A 105 1.38 29.62 21.96
C ASN A 105 0.08 30.20 22.55
N ALA A 106 -0.38 31.34 22.04
CA ALA A 106 -1.62 31.97 22.48
C ALA A 106 -2.87 31.07 22.34
N ASP A 107 -2.77 29.97 21.60
CA ASP A 107 -3.77 28.90 21.52
C ASP A 107 -4.18 28.35 22.89
N LEU A 108 -3.28 28.38 23.89
CA LEU A 108 -3.58 27.91 25.24
C LEU A 108 -4.53 28.87 25.98
N LEU A 109 -4.61 30.13 25.54
CA LEU A 109 -5.46 31.15 26.13
C LEU A 109 -6.87 31.17 25.52
N GLU A 110 -7.24 30.23 24.63
CA GLU A 110 -8.53 30.23 23.89
C GLU A 110 -9.75 30.54 24.77
N GLY A 111 -9.82 29.97 25.99
CA GLY A 111 -10.91 30.22 26.94
C GLY A 111 -10.85 31.52 27.75
N HIS A 112 -9.73 32.26 27.70
CA HIS A 112 -9.48 33.50 28.45
C HIS A 112 -9.13 34.69 27.53
N LEU A 113 -9.11 34.51 26.21
CA LEU A 113 -8.73 35.53 25.23
C LEU A 113 -9.58 36.79 25.35
N GLU A 114 -10.89 36.66 25.52
CA GLU A 114 -11.81 37.80 25.64
C GLU A 114 -11.42 38.70 26.82
N HIS A 115 -11.32 38.12 28.02
CA HIS A 115 -10.95 38.85 29.23
C HIS A 115 -9.54 39.42 29.13
N PHE A 116 -8.61 38.68 28.52
CA PHE A 116 -7.23 39.11 28.33
C PHE A 116 -7.12 40.33 27.41
N ILE A 117 -7.88 40.36 26.30
CA ILE A 117 -7.92 41.49 25.36
C ILE A 117 -8.67 42.68 25.98
N GLN A 118 -9.79 42.45 26.66
CA GLN A 118 -10.53 43.51 27.36
C GLN A 118 -9.64 44.22 28.38
N SER A 119 -8.89 43.44 29.18
CA SER A 119 -7.93 43.96 30.16
C SER A 119 -6.82 44.79 29.47
N PHE A 120 -6.31 44.32 28.33
CA PHE A 120 -5.33 45.06 27.53
C PHE A 120 -5.87 46.39 27.03
N THR A 121 -7.04 46.41 26.38
CA THR A 121 -7.65 47.62 25.83
C THR A 121 -7.99 48.63 26.94
N GLN A 122 -8.40 48.17 28.13
CA GLN A 122 -8.62 49.04 29.29
C GLN A 122 -7.35 49.67 29.83
N LEU A 123 -6.22 48.94 29.78
CA LEU A 123 -4.92 49.42 30.26
C LEU A 123 -4.13 50.19 29.19
N LEU A 124 -4.55 50.16 27.93
CA LEU A 124 -3.86 50.83 26.82
C LEU A 124 -3.67 52.35 27.02
N PRO A 125 -4.66 53.11 27.56
CA PRO A 125 -4.47 54.52 27.89
C PRO A 125 -3.41 54.73 28.97
N VAL A 126 -3.31 53.82 29.94
CA VAL A 126 -2.28 53.84 30.99
C VAL A 126 -0.90 53.64 30.38
N MET A 127 -0.78 52.76 29.39
CA MET A 127 0.44 52.53 28.60
C MET A 127 0.77 53.65 27.60
N GLY A 128 0.02 54.76 27.62
CA GLY A 128 0.24 55.91 26.73
C GLY A 128 -0.17 55.67 25.27
N GLY A 129 -0.95 54.61 24.99
CA GLY A 129 -1.39 54.27 23.63
C GLY A 129 -0.31 53.72 22.71
N LYS A 130 0.88 53.42 23.25
CA LYS A 130 2.07 53.01 22.49
C LYS A 130 2.31 51.50 22.45
N ALA A 131 1.34 50.70 22.87
CA ALA A 131 1.45 49.24 22.91
C ALA A 131 0.58 48.59 21.85
N LYS A 132 1.11 47.58 21.16
CA LYS A 132 0.33 46.72 20.26
C LYS A 132 0.48 45.26 20.66
N LEU A 133 -0.58 44.49 20.49
CA LEU A 133 -0.65 43.09 20.88
C LEU A 133 -0.59 42.18 19.66
N LEU A 134 0.30 41.20 19.70
CA LEU A 134 0.48 40.19 18.65
C LEU A 134 0.26 38.80 19.24
N PHE A 135 -0.79 38.10 18.81
CA PHE A 135 -0.99 36.70 19.17
C PHE A 135 -0.32 35.79 18.16
N VAL A 136 0.47 34.83 18.64
CA VAL A 136 1.18 33.87 17.81
C VAL A 136 0.73 32.46 18.17
N GLY A 137 0.21 31.72 17.18
CA GLY A 137 -0.34 30.39 17.45
C GLY A 137 -0.75 29.61 16.21
N ASN A 138 -1.67 28.67 16.41
CA ASN A 138 -2.20 27.78 15.39
C ASN A 138 -3.51 28.33 14.80
N ALA A 139 -4.07 27.60 13.83
CA ALA A 139 -5.28 28.02 13.12
C ALA A 139 -6.57 28.05 13.98
N LYS A 140 -6.53 27.66 15.25
CA LYS A 140 -7.64 27.82 16.19
C LYS A 140 -7.88 29.30 16.51
N LEU A 141 -6.82 30.10 16.61
CA LEU A 141 -6.92 31.55 16.86
C LEU A 141 -7.66 32.28 15.74
N GLU A 142 -7.61 31.78 14.51
CA GLU A 142 -8.39 32.32 13.38
C GLU A 142 -9.90 32.15 13.57
N LYS A 143 -10.31 31.10 14.30
CA LYS A 143 -11.72 30.72 14.49
C LYS A 143 -12.31 31.18 15.82
N ALA A 144 -11.49 31.76 16.69
CA ALA A 144 -11.91 32.29 17.98
C ALA A 144 -12.87 33.47 17.76
N LYS A 145 -14.12 33.32 18.22
CA LYS A 145 -15.15 34.35 18.07
C LYS A 145 -14.79 35.61 18.86
N GLU A 146 -14.06 35.44 19.95
CA GLU A 146 -13.57 36.46 20.85
C GLU A 146 -12.67 37.45 20.12
N LEU A 147 -11.79 36.95 19.24
CA LEU A 147 -10.90 37.79 18.44
C LEU A 147 -11.63 38.53 17.31
N SER A 148 -12.78 38.04 16.83
CA SER A 148 -13.54 38.71 15.75
C SER A 148 -14.11 40.07 16.15
N GLN A 149 -14.35 40.29 17.46
CA GLN A 149 -14.91 41.53 17.98
C GLN A 149 -13.92 42.71 17.92
N CYS A 150 -12.62 42.44 17.88
CA CYS A 150 -11.56 43.44 17.87
C CYS A 150 -10.99 43.74 16.47
N LEU A 151 -11.56 43.13 15.42
CA LEU A 151 -11.11 43.26 14.02
C LEU A 151 -9.58 43.14 13.83
N PRO A 152 -8.91 42.11 14.37
CA PRO A 152 -7.46 41.99 14.27
C PRO A 152 -7.02 41.67 12.85
N LEU A 153 -5.80 42.11 12.51
CA LEU A 153 -5.19 41.71 11.24
C LEU A 153 -4.62 40.28 11.38
N TYR A 154 -5.13 39.38 10.56
CA TYR A 154 -4.67 37.99 10.50
C TYR A 154 -3.60 37.82 9.44
N VAL A 155 -2.44 37.30 9.83
CA VAL A 155 -1.33 36.96 8.94
C VAL A 155 -1.03 35.47 9.08
N CYS A 156 -1.09 34.74 7.97
CA CYS A 156 -0.76 33.32 7.92
C CYS A 156 0.72 33.13 7.54
N LEU A 157 1.49 32.46 8.38
CA LEU A 157 2.78 31.90 7.99
C LEU A 157 2.54 30.55 7.31
N ASN A 158 2.64 30.53 5.98
CA ASN A 158 2.43 29.33 5.20
C ASN A 158 3.61 28.36 5.36
N PRO A 159 3.38 27.04 5.20
CA PRO A 159 4.47 26.08 5.10
C PRO A 159 5.42 26.45 3.94
N PRO A 160 6.73 26.16 4.05
CA PRO A 160 7.70 26.46 3.03
C PRO A 160 7.33 25.79 1.69
N SER A 161 7.60 26.50 0.60
CA SER A 161 7.40 25.99 -0.76
C SER A 161 8.34 24.81 -1.08
N GLU A 162 8.07 24.08 -2.17
CA GLU A 162 8.90 22.93 -2.57
C GLU A 162 10.36 23.34 -2.82
N THR A 163 10.58 24.50 -3.43
CA THR A 163 11.91 25.08 -3.69
C THR A 163 12.61 25.47 -2.40
N GLU A 164 11.93 26.21 -1.52
CA GLU A 164 12.48 26.64 -0.23
C GLU A 164 12.76 25.45 0.72
N CYS A 165 11.94 24.41 0.64
CA CYS A 165 12.14 23.18 1.38
C CYS A 165 13.38 22.41 0.86
N GLY A 166 13.61 22.40 -0.46
CA GLY A 166 14.85 21.91 -1.06
C GLY A 166 16.07 22.68 -0.59
N ASP A 167 16.03 24.01 -0.67
CA ASP A 167 17.12 24.87 -0.21
C ASP A 167 17.39 24.72 1.29
N PHE A 168 16.33 24.56 2.10
CA PHE A 168 16.45 24.29 3.54
C PHE A 168 17.15 22.94 3.79
N LEU A 169 16.76 21.89 3.07
CA LEU A 169 17.41 20.58 3.15
C LEU A 169 18.89 20.69 2.74
N ASP A 170 19.18 21.40 1.66
CA ASP A 170 20.55 21.59 1.17
C ASP A 170 21.39 22.43 2.14
N SER A 171 20.81 23.43 2.81
CA SER A 171 21.49 24.22 3.84
C SER A 171 21.88 23.40 5.08
N MET A 172 21.15 22.32 5.35
CA MET A 172 21.40 21.41 6.46
C MET A 172 22.40 20.30 6.12
N HIS A 173 22.72 20.11 4.84
CA HIS A 173 23.83 19.27 4.43
C HIS A 173 25.15 20.04 4.60
N VAL A 174 26.05 19.48 5.39
CA VAL A 174 27.45 19.91 5.40
C VAL A 174 28.00 19.57 4.02
N LYS A 175 28.32 20.60 3.21
CA LYS A 175 29.07 20.43 1.96
C LYS A 175 30.31 19.60 2.27
N GLY A 176 30.37 18.37 1.76
CA GLY A 176 31.59 17.61 1.71
C GLY A 176 32.65 18.33 0.85
N PRO A 177 33.94 18.00 1.01
CA PRO A 177 35.03 18.70 0.31
C PRO A 177 34.95 18.67 -1.22
N GLU A 178 34.11 17.81 -1.82
CA GLU A 178 33.97 17.69 -3.28
C GLU A 178 32.58 18.04 -3.84
N GLY A 179 31.81 18.91 -3.17
CA GLY A 179 30.63 19.53 -3.79
C GLY A 179 29.59 18.55 -4.35
N GLU A 180 29.56 17.31 -3.86
CA GLU A 180 28.69 16.26 -4.36
C GLU A 180 27.24 16.46 -3.90
N ARG A 181 26.34 16.21 -4.85
CA ARG A 181 24.92 16.59 -4.85
C ARG A 181 24.15 15.99 -3.68
N SER A 182 23.08 16.69 -3.28
CA SER A 182 22.10 16.34 -2.24
C SER A 182 21.86 14.82 -2.13
N ILE A 183 21.94 14.27 -0.91
CA ILE A 183 21.69 12.85 -0.59
C ILE A 183 20.26 12.44 -1.02
N PHE A 184 19.36 13.42 -1.10
CA PHE A 184 17.96 13.25 -1.43
C PHE A 184 17.67 13.39 -2.92
N ARG A 185 16.86 12.46 -3.43
CA ARG A 185 16.27 12.58 -4.78
C ARG A 185 15.25 13.74 -4.79
N PRO A 186 15.11 14.49 -5.90
CA PRO A 186 14.10 15.55 -6.00
C PRO A 186 12.67 15.07 -5.70
N GLY A 187 12.33 13.85 -6.12
CA GLY A 187 11.03 13.23 -5.81
C GLY A 187 10.83 12.93 -4.32
N PHE A 188 11.91 12.65 -3.60
CA PHE A 188 11.88 12.40 -2.16
C PHE A 188 11.79 13.71 -1.36
N VAL A 189 12.50 14.76 -1.79
CA VAL A 189 12.36 16.13 -1.25
C VAL A 189 10.89 16.54 -1.28
N ARG A 190 10.23 16.45 -2.45
CA ARG A 190 8.80 16.74 -2.59
C ARG A 190 7.93 15.96 -1.62
N HIS A 191 8.22 14.66 -1.45
CA HIS A 191 7.49 13.79 -0.54
C HIS A 191 7.68 14.20 0.92
N ILE A 192 8.90 14.56 1.35
CA ILE A 192 9.18 15.10 2.68
C ILE A 192 8.39 16.39 2.92
N CYS A 193 8.42 17.33 1.98
CA CYS A 193 7.75 18.62 2.14
C CYS A 193 6.21 18.44 2.27
N MET A 194 5.64 17.55 1.46
CA MET A 194 4.20 17.21 1.54
C MET A 194 3.84 16.48 2.84
N ALA A 195 4.63 15.47 3.23
CA ALA A 195 4.34 14.66 4.40
C ALA A 195 4.50 15.42 5.72
N THR A 196 5.48 16.32 5.79
CA THR A 196 5.76 17.13 6.99
C THR A 196 4.85 18.35 7.13
N ARG A 197 4.12 18.74 6.06
CA ARG A 197 3.27 19.94 6.00
C ARG A 197 3.99 21.21 6.52
N GLY A 198 5.29 21.31 6.27
CA GLY A 198 6.12 22.44 6.69
C GLY A 198 6.64 22.38 8.12
N ASN A 199 6.56 21.26 8.82
CA ASN A 199 7.13 21.13 10.16
C ASN A 199 8.66 20.97 10.11
N LEU A 200 9.37 22.10 10.29
CA LEU A 200 10.83 22.19 10.23
C LEU A 200 11.55 21.28 11.24
N ARG A 201 10.93 21.01 12.41
CA ARG A 201 11.52 20.11 13.41
C ARG A 201 11.54 18.66 12.92
N VAL A 202 10.45 18.24 12.28
CA VAL A 202 10.34 16.89 11.70
C VAL A 202 11.26 16.77 10.50
N ILE A 203 11.34 17.79 9.65
CA ILE A 203 12.31 17.85 8.54
C ILE A 203 13.74 17.69 9.07
N LYS A 204 14.12 18.44 10.11
CA LYS A 204 15.45 18.32 10.73
C LYS A 204 15.73 16.90 11.26
N ARG A 205 14.74 16.25 11.87
CA ARG A 205 14.86 14.86 12.35
C ARG A 205 15.07 13.89 11.18
N ILE A 206 14.34 14.06 10.09
CA ILE A 206 14.47 13.26 8.86
C ILE A 206 15.89 13.37 8.31
N VAL A 207 16.43 14.59 8.23
CA VAL A 207 17.80 14.83 7.74
C VAL A 207 18.83 14.15 8.63
N GLU A 208 18.69 14.24 9.96
CA GLU A 208 19.63 13.62 10.88
C GLU A 208 19.64 12.09 10.76
N VAL A 209 18.45 11.48 10.68
CA VAL A 209 18.30 10.03 10.48
C VAL A 209 18.85 9.60 9.11
N ALA A 210 18.56 10.36 8.06
CA ALA A 210 19.09 10.10 6.72
C ALA A 210 20.62 10.17 6.69
N LYS A 211 21.22 11.13 7.39
CA LYS A 211 22.68 11.26 7.50
C LYS A 211 23.29 10.07 8.22
N GLN A 212 22.71 9.65 9.35
CA GLN A 212 23.18 8.48 10.10
C GLN A 212 23.10 7.21 9.25
N LEU A 213 22.03 7.03 8.48
CA LEU A 213 21.86 5.88 7.59
C LEU A 213 22.86 5.91 6.41
N ALA A 214 23.07 7.08 5.80
CA ALA A 214 24.02 7.25 4.70
C ALA A 214 25.47 6.95 5.13
N VAL A 215 25.85 7.37 6.34
CA VAL A 215 27.17 7.07 6.92
C VAL A 215 27.33 5.59 7.23
N ALA A 216 26.28 4.94 7.75
CA ALA A 216 26.31 3.52 8.11
C ALA A 216 26.46 2.60 6.87
N GLU A 217 25.85 2.97 5.75
CA GLU A 217 25.80 2.12 4.53
C GLU A 217 26.76 2.58 3.43
N GLN A 218 27.59 3.61 3.68
CA GLN A 218 28.54 4.20 2.70
C GLN A 218 27.90 4.56 1.34
N SER A 219 26.64 4.98 1.35
CA SER A 219 25.88 5.29 0.13
C SER A 219 25.86 6.79 -0.16
N THR A 220 26.17 7.19 -1.39
CA THR A 220 26.05 8.58 -1.86
C THR A 220 24.61 9.01 -2.14
N HIS A 221 23.69 8.05 -2.32
CA HIS A 221 22.27 8.30 -2.56
C HIS A 221 21.38 7.32 -1.79
N LEU A 222 20.23 7.80 -1.32
CA LEU A 222 19.21 6.95 -0.69
C LEU A 222 18.44 6.15 -1.75
N SER A 223 18.32 4.84 -1.53
CA SER A 223 17.46 3.92 -2.26
C SER A 223 16.00 4.03 -1.79
N PRO A 224 15.01 3.63 -2.61
CA PRO A 224 13.59 3.68 -2.21
C PRO A 224 13.25 2.90 -0.94
N ARG A 225 14.03 1.85 -0.61
CA ARG A 225 13.90 1.09 0.63
C ARG A 225 14.39 1.90 1.84
N GLN A 226 15.52 2.59 1.70
CA GLN A 226 16.08 3.47 2.72
C GLN A 226 15.19 4.70 2.93
N GLU A 227 14.65 5.30 1.87
CA GLU A 227 13.67 6.39 1.97
C GLU A 227 12.44 6.00 2.81
N LYS A 228 11.94 4.76 2.63
CA LYS A 228 10.85 4.22 3.44
C LYS A 228 11.24 4.08 4.91
N LEU A 229 12.46 3.63 5.21
CA LEU A 229 12.97 3.49 6.59
C LEU A 229 13.12 4.84 7.28
N VAL A 230 13.71 5.84 6.61
CA VAL A 230 13.86 7.20 7.13
C VAL A 230 12.49 7.83 7.44
N MET A 231 11.52 7.66 6.54
CA MET A 231 10.16 8.16 6.75
C MET A 231 9.42 7.41 7.87
N ALA A 232 9.61 6.09 7.97
CA ALA A 232 9.05 5.28 9.06
C ALA A 232 9.62 5.69 10.43
N ALA A 233 10.93 5.96 10.52
CA ALA A 233 11.57 6.46 11.73
C ALA A 233 11.07 7.86 12.16
N ALA A 234 10.61 8.67 11.19
CA ALA A 234 9.96 9.95 11.44
C ALA A 234 8.45 9.84 11.76
N GLY A 235 7.87 8.63 11.70
CA GLY A 235 6.43 8.40 11.94
C GLY A 235 5.54 8.91 10.81
N LEU A 236 6.07 9.04 9.58
CA LEU A 236 5.35 9.59 8.44
C LEU A 236 5.00 8.52 7.39
N PRO A 237 3.85 8.63 6.73
CA PRO A 237 3.46 7.69 5.69
C PRO A 237 4.36 7.85 4.45
N TYR A 238 4.92 6.73 3.97
CA TYR A 238 5.65 6.66 2.71
C TYR A 238 4.87 5.81 1.70
N LYS A 239 4.22 6.49 0.75
CA LYS A 239 3.50 5.84 -0.35
C LYS A 239 4.35 5.98 -1.60
N SER A 240 5.10 4.93 -1.95
CA SER A 240 5.80 4.90 -3.22
C SER A 240 4.77 5.02 -4.35
N ARG A 241 5.03 5.93 -5.31
CA ARG A 241 4.16 6.07 -6.48
C ARG A 241 4.08 4.72 -7.20
N PRO A 242 2.89 4.16 -7.46
CA PRO A 242 2.76 2.95 -8.24
C PRO A 242 2.91 3.34 -9.72
N GLY A 243 4.14 3.57 -10.18
CA GLY A 243 4.41 3.86 -11.60
C GLY A 243 3.87 2.77 -12.54
N ALA A 244 3.71 1.55 -12.02
CA ALA A 244 3.12 0.44 -12.74
C ALA A 244 1.62 0.64 -13.05
N PHE A 245 0.83 1.30 -12.19
CA PHE A 245 -0.62 1.43 -12.41
C PHE A 245 -0.98 2.35 -13.58
N LEU A 246 -0.19 3.41 -13.82
CA LEU A 246 -0.39 4.28 -14.98
C LEU A 246 0.01 3.60 -16.29
N LEU A 247 1.06 2.76 -16.27
CA LEU A 247 1.43 1.95 -17.44
C LEU A 247 0.38 0.88 -17.75
N ILE A 248 -0.20 0.26 -16.70
CA ILE A 248 -1.30 -0.69 -16.85
C ILE A 248 -2.57 0.00 -17.36
N ALA A 249 -2.92 1.18 -16.83
CA ALA A 249 -4.07 1.95 -17.29
C ALA A 249 -3.91 2.42 -18.74
N TYR A 250 -2.70 2.84 -19.13
CA TYR A 250 -2.39 3.21 -20.51
C TYR A 250 -2.46 1.99 -21.46
N ALA A 251 -1.95 0.84 -21.02
CA ALA A 251 -2.05 -0.40 -21.79
C ALA A 251 -3.50 -0.85 -21.97
N VAL A 252 -4.33 -0.75 -20.92
CA VAL A 252 -5.77 -1.06 -20.99
C VAL A 252 -6.53 -0.08 -21.88
N LEU A 253 -6.21 1.22 -21.81
CA LEU A 253 -6.82 2.22 -22.68
C LEU A 253 -6.42 2.03 -24.14
N ALA A 254 -5.14 1.71 -24.42
CA ALA A 254 -4.65 1.40 -25.76
C ALA A 254 -5.28 0.13 -26.32
N LEU A 255 -5.49 -0.89 -25.49
CA LEU A 255 -6.24 -2.10 -25.85
C LEU A 255 -7.72 -1.81 -26.14
N ALA A 256 -8.37 -0.98 -25.32
CA ALA A 256 -9.77 -0.61 -25.51
C ALA A 256 -10.01 0.22 -26.78
N ILE A 257 -9.13 1.19 -27.06
CA ILE A 257 -9.19 2.00 -28.28
C ILE A 257 -8.79 1.15 -29.50
N GLY A 258 -7.80 0.27 -29.36
CA GLY A 258 -7.38 -0.66 -30.41
C GLY A 258 -8.47 -1.66 -30.80
N TRP A 259 -9.28 -2.13 -29.85
CA TRP A 259 -10.43 -3.00 -30.12
C TRP A 259 -11.65 -2.26 -30.67
N GLY A 260 -11.89 -1.01 -30.26
CA GLY A 260 -13.05 -0.23 -30.73
C GLY A 260 -12.85 0.53 -32.04
N GLY A 261 -11.59 0.80 -32.43
CA GLY A 261 -11.26 1.63 -33.59
C GLY A 261 -10.83 0.88 -34.86
N ALA A 262 -10.59 -0.43 -34.78
CA ALA A 262 -10.05 -1.22 -35.88
C ALA A 262 -10.99 -1.29 -37.11
N ASP A 263 -12.31 -1.16 -36.91
CA ASP A 263 -13.29 -1.23 -37.99
C ASP A 263 -13.56 0.14 -38.67
N ILE A 264 -13.16 1.26 -38.05
CA ILE A 264 -13.52 2.62 -38.52
C ILE A 264 -12.46 3.21 -39.45
N ILE A 265 -11.19 2.77 -39.38
CA ILE A 265 -10.10 3.35 -40.16
C ILE A 265 -9.45 2.30 -41.06
N LYS A 266 -10.07 2.03 -42.22
CA LYS A 266 -9.39 1.39 -43.36
C LYS A 266 -8.62 2.45 -44.14
N LEU A 267 -7.49 2.90 -43.60
CA LEU A 267 -6.53 3.69 -44.36
C LEU A 267 -5.89 2.78 -45.41
N PRO A 268 -5.99 3.07 -46.72
CA PRO A 268 -5.26 2.34 -47.75
C PRO A 268 -3.81 2.81 -47.70
N LEU A 269 -3.05 2.29 -46.75
CA LEU A 269 -1.61 2.52 -46.70
C LEU A 269 -0.97 1.64 -47.78
N PRO A 270 -0.19 2.21 -48.72
CA PRO A 270 0.63 1.40 -49.62
C PRO A 270 1.65 0.67 -48.75
N THR A 271 1.53 -0.66 -48.66
CA THR A 271 2.49 -1.48 -47.92
C THR A 271 3.84 -1.37 -48.62
N PRO A 272 4.85 -0.77 -47.99
CA PRO A 272 6.13 -0.61 -48.65
C PRO A 272 6.81 -1.99 -48.75
N HIS A 273 7.50 -2.24 -49.86
CA HIS A 273 8.10 -3.55 -50.21
C HIS A 273 9.11 -4.12 -49.20
N TRP A 274 9.45 -3.37 -48.15
CA TRP A 274 10.26 -3.86 -47.03
C TRP A 274 9.42 -4.48 -45.90
N LEU A 275 8.08 -4.49 -45.97
CA LEU A 275 7.21 -5.23 -45.05
C LEU A 275 7.04 -6.71 -45.44
N ASP A 276 7.63 -7.14 -46.55
CA ASP A 276 7.95 -8.55 -46.84
C ASP A 276 9.19 -9.02 -46.04
N VAL A 277 9.51 -8.35 -44.92
CA VAL A 277 10.34 -8.96 -43.87
C VAL A 277 9.62 -10.23 -43.46
N ALA A 278 10.20 -11.33 -43.91
CA ALA A 278 9.77 -12.70 -43.69
C ALA A 278 9.03 -12.80 -42.36
N LYS A 279 7.81 -13.36 -42.39
CA LYS A 279 7.21 -14.01 -41.21
C LYS A 279 8.37 -14.60 -40.42
N PRO A 280 8.51 -14.38 -39.10
CA PRO A 280 9.46 -15.18 -38.36
C PRO A 280 9.06 -16.61 -38.71
N VAL A 281 9.90 -17.26 -39.52
CA VAL A 281 9.95 -18.69 -39.58
C VAL A 281 10.38 -18.99 -38.16
N VAL A 282 9.39 -19.14 -37.27
CA VAL A 282 9.46 -20.18 -36.27
C VAL A 282 10.03 -21.32 -37.08
N LYS A 283 11.28 -21.68 -36.79
CA LYS A 283 11.79 -22.96 -37.24
C LYS A 283 10.75 -23.94 -36.73
N GLN A 284 9.77 -24.26 -37.56
CA GLN A 284 9.15 -25.57 -37.57
C GLN A 284 10.36 -26.45 -37.83
N SER A 285 11.00 -26.86 -36.74
CA SER A 285 11.60 -28.18 -36.71
C SER A 285 10.56 -29.07 -37.36
N ALA A 286 10.96 -29.76 -38.43
CA ALA A 286 10.12 -30.68 -39.19
C ALA A 286 9.14 -31.41 -38.26
N PRO A 287 7.89 -31.69 -38.70
CA PRO A 287 6.95 -32.43 -37.88
C PRO A 287 7.63 -33.73 -37.47
N THR A 288 8.15 -33.75 -36.24
CA THR A 288 8.72 -34.95 -35.66
C THR A 288 7.48 -35.77 -35.40
N ASN A 289 7.31 -36.90 -36.08
CA ASN A 289 6.15 -37.72 -35.80
C ASN A 289 6.27 -38.17 -34.35
N ILE A 290 5.14 -38.16 -33.62
CA ILE A 290 5.10 -38.64 -32.23
C ILE A 290 5.62 -40.09 -32.10
N THR A 291 5.59 -40.84 -33.21
CA THR A 291 6.11 -42.21 -33.36
C THR A 291 7.63 -42.31 -33.26
N GLU A 292 8.38 -41.25 -33.60
CA GLU A 292 9.85 -41.21 -33.50
C GLU A 292 10.33 -40.81 -32.08
N MET A 293 9.40 -40.44 -31.20
CA MET A 293 9.71 -39.97 -29.86
C MET A 293 9.93 -41.17 -28.93
N THR A 294 10.96 -41.10 -28.10
CA THR A 294 11.17 -42.04 -26.99
C THR A 294 11.11 -41.28 -25.68
N SER A 295 10.55 -41.90 -24.65
CA SER A 295 10.44 -41.29 -23.32
C SER A 295 10.57 -42.37 -22.25
N ASN A 296 11.19 -42.01 -21.13
CA ASN A 296 11.22 -42.87 -19.96
C ASN A 296 10.11 -42.47 -18.97
N VAL A 297 9.60 -43.43 -18.19
CA VAL A 297 8.73 -43.17 -17.03
C VAL A 297 9.32 -42.10 -16.13
N ARG A 298 10.64 -42.12 -15.90
CA ARG A 298 11.35 -41.15 -15.06
C ARG A 298 11.22 -39.72 -15.56
N ASP A 299 11.34 -39.51 -16.88
CA ASP A 299 11.22 -38.18 -17.48
C ASP A 299 9.78 -37.66 -17.42
N ALA A 300 8.80 -38.55 -17.58
CA ALA A 300 7.39 -38.21 -17.42
C ALA A 300 7.03 -37.93 -15.95
N MET A 301 7.59 -38.68 -15.01
CA MET A 301 7.45 -38.45 -13.57
C MET A 301 8.06 -37.12 -13.15
N GLN A 302 9.26 -36.79 -13.65
CA GLN A 302 9.87 -35.49 -13.42
C GLN A 302 8.97 -34.35 -13.93
N GLN A 303 8.39 -34.52 -15.12
CA GLN A 303 7.44 -33.56 -15.67
C GLN A 303 6.16 -33.46 -14.83
N LEU A 304 5.64 -34.58 -14.33
CA LEU A 304 4.47 -34.58 -13.44
C LEU A 304 4.76 -33.82 -12.14
N PHE A 305 5.91 -34.05 -11.48
CA PHE A 305 6.34 -33.26 -10.32
C PHE A 305 6.47 -31.76 -10.63
N ALA A 306 6.97 -31.42 -11.82
CA ALA A 306 7.06 -30.03 -12.26
C ALA A 306 5.69 -29.35 -12.38
N THR A 307 4.61 -30.08 -12.69
CA THR A 307 3.24 -29.51 -12.67
C THR A 307 2.78 -29.10 -11.28
N TRP A 308 3.35 -29.71 -10.24
CA TRP A 308 3.13 -29.39 -8.83
C TRP A 308 4.10 -28.32 -8.29
N GLY A 309 5.02 -27.82 -9.12
CA GLY A 309 6.00 -26.81 -8.74
C GLY A 309 7.29 -27.36 -8.10
N TYR A 310 7.50 -28.68 -8.11
CA TYR A 310 8.72 -29.31 -7.61
C TYR A 310 9.72 -29.53 -8.75
N ASP A 311 10.99 -29.22 -8.50
CA ASP A 311 12.11 -29.55 -9.39
C ASP A 311 12.86 -30.75 -8.80
N VAL A 312 12.69 -31.92 -9.41
CA VAL A 312 13.24 -33.20 -8.95
C VAL A 312 14.16 -33.74 -10.05
N SER A 313 15.27 -34.39 -9.70
CA SER A 313 16.11 -35.06 -10.70
C SER A 313 15.40 -36.28 -11.29
N ALA A 314 15.76 -36.69 -12.51
CA ALA A 314 15.16 -37.86 -13.13
C ALA A 314 15.44 -39.15 -12.34
N GLU A 315 16.53 -39.19 -11.58
CA GLU A 315 16.90 -40.31 -10.71
C GLU A 315 16.07 -40.39 -9.43
N GLU A 316 15.43 -39.31 -9.00
CA GLU A 316 14.61 -39.23 -7.78
C GLU A 316 13.11 -39.14 -8.08
N ALA A 317 12.73 -38.95 -9.35
CA ALA A 317 11.34 -38.83 -9.81
C ALA A 317 10.60 -40.18 -9.84
N TRP A 318 10.23 -40.70 -8.67
CA TRP A 318 9.48 -41.94 -8.50
C TRP A 318 8.25 -41.75 -7.61
N CYS A 319 7.25 -42.63 -7.75
CA CYS A 319 6.06 -42.58 -6.92
C CYS A 319 6.33 -42.76 -5.44
N GLU A 320 7.31 -43.59 -5.06
CA GLU A 320 7.73 -43.75 -3.66
C GLU A 320 8.32 -42.48 -3.03
N GLN A 321 8.75 -41.52 -3.86
CA GLN A 321 9.29 -40.24 -3.39
C GLN A 321 8.22 -39.14 -3.31
N ALA A 322 6.98 -39.41 -3.75
CA ALA A 322 5.90 -38.43 -3.71
C ALA A 322 5.59 -37.97 -2.28
N ASP A 323 5.69 -38.86 -1.29
CA ASP A 323 5.45 -38.55 0.12
C ASP A 323 6.42 -37.45 0.64
N ARG A 324 7.65 -37.36 0.11
CA ARG A 324 8.60 -36.29 0.47
C ARG A 324 8.17 -34.90 -0.02
N ALA A 325 7.30 -34.86 -1.02
CA ALA A 325 6.70 -33.65 -1.55
C ALA A 325 5.30 -33.40 -0.96
N ASP A 326 4.90 -34.12 0.10
CA ASP A 326 3.54 -34.11 0.64
C ASP A 326 2.48 -34.42 -0.43
N LEU A 327 2.79 -35.38 -1.32
CA LEU A 327 1.91 -35.85 -2.39
C LEU A 327 1.70 -37.36 -2.25
N VAL A 328 0.48 -37.82 -2.48
CA VAL A 328 0.17 -39.23 -2.69
C VAL A 328 0.29 -39.53 -4.18
N CYS A 329 1.10 -40.51 -4.55
CA CYS A 329 1.08 -41.09 -5.89
C CYS A 329 0.07 -42.26 -5.96
N ASP A 330 -0.73 -42.27 -7.01
CA ASP A 330 -1.65 -43.34 -7.37
C ASP A 330 -1.37 -43.81 -8.77
N SER A 331 -1.41 -45.13 -8.94
CA SER A 331 -1.18 -45.77 -10.23
C SER A 331 -2.17 -46.90 -10.40
N GLY A 332 -2.69 -47.05 -11.60
CA GLY A 332 -3.72 -48.02 -11.89
C GLY A 332 -3.93 -48.21 -13.38
N ASN A 333 -5.06 -48.80 -13.73
CA ASN A 333 -5.49 -48.94 -15.11
C ASN A 333 -6.92 -48.42 -15.25
N GLU A 334 -7.11 -47.43 -16.12
CA GLU A 334 -8.39 -46.84 -16.48
C GLU A 334 -8.38 -46.49 -17.97
N THR A 335 -9.24 -47.13 -18.76
CA THR A 335 -9.31 -46.93 -20.21
C THR A 335 -10.29 -45.82 -20.59
N VAL A 336 -11.20 -45.45 -19.69
CA VAL A 336 -12.18 -44.38 -19.91
C VAL A 336 -11.55 -43.03 -19.58
N ILE A 337 -11.06 -42.33 -20.61
CA ILE A 337 -10.40 -41.00 -20.51
C ILE A 337 -11.18 -40.03 -19.62
N ASN A 338 -12.51 -40.01 -19.71
CA ASN A 338 -13.34 -39.08 -18.96
C ASN A 338 -13.34 -39.37 -17.45
N GLN A 339 -13.13 -40.62 -17.01
CA GLN A 339 -13.01 -40.94 -15.59
C GLN A 339 -11.73 -40.34 -15.01
N LEU A 340 -10.61 -40.43 -15.73
CA LEU A 340 -9.35 -39.78 -15.36
C LEU A 340 -9.48 -38.25 -15.41
N ALA A 341 -10.15 -37.70 -16.43
CA ALA A 341 -10.34 -36.27 -16.58
C ALA A 341 -11.23 -35.65 -15.48
N ASN A 342 -12.11 -36.43 -14.86
CA ASN A 342 -13.00 -35.97 -13.78
C ASN A 342 -12.26 -35.63 -12.48
N SER A 343 -11.08 -36.22 -12.24
CA SER A 343 -10.22 -35.82 -11.11
C SER A 343 -9.76 -34.37 -11.23
N GLY A 344 -9.75 -33.83 -12.45
CA GLY A 344 -9.26 -32.49 -12.76
C GLY A 344 -7.76 -32.33 -12.58
N LEU A 345 -6.99 -33.41 -12.49
CA LEU A 345 -5.55 -33.42 -12.29
C LEU A 345 -4.81 -33.95 -13.53
N PRO A 346 -3.60 -33.44 -13.83
CA PRO A 346 -2.72 -34.07 -14.80
C PRO A 346 -2.35 -35.51 -14.40
N TRP A 347 -2.17 -36.37 -15.39
CA TRP A 347 -1.72 -37.75 -15.18
C TRP A 347 -0.74 -38.17 -16.26
N ILE A 348 0.11 -39.15 -15.95
CA ILE A 348 0.94 -39.82 -16.94
C ILE A 348 0.12 -40.94 -17.56
N ALA A 349 0.03 -40.96 -18.88
CA ALA A 349 -0.51 -42.06 -19.65
C ALA A 349 0.63 -42.86 -20.28
N ARG A 350 0.51 -44.20 -20.25
CA ARG A 350 1.33 -45.09 -21.06
C ARG A 350 0.64 -45.33 -22.40
N LEU A 351 1.36 -45.06 -23.47
CA LEU A 351 0.94 -45.21 -24.86
C LEU A 351 1.82 -46.27 -25.52
N ASP A 352 1.23 -47.18 -26.28
CA ASP A 352 1.94 -48.09 -27.18
C ASP A 352 1.91 -47.48 -28.58
N VAL A 353 3.09 -47.11 -29.08
CA VAL A 353 3.25 -46.49 -30.40
C VAL A 353 4.29 -47.29 -31.17
N GLU A 354 3.91 -47.91 -32.29
CA GLU A 354 4.82 -48.70 -33.14
C GLU A 354 5.64 -49.77 -32.37
N ASN A 355 5.02 -50.47 -31.40
CA ASN A 355 5.64 -51.47 -30.52
C ASN A 355 6.68 -50.93 -29.52
N HIS A 356 6.65 -49.63 -29.20
CA HIS A 356 7.42 -49.07 -28.08
C HIS A 356 6.53 -48.28 -27.11
N ALA A 357 6.89 -48.34 -25.83
CA ALA A 357 6.15 -47.68 -24.76
C ALA A 357 6.58 -46.22 -24.62
N LEU A 358 5.61 -45.32 -24.78
CA LEU A 358 5.75 -43.88 -24.63
C LEU A 358 4.96 -43.41 -23.40
N TYR A 359 5.57 -42.58 -22.56
CA TYR A 359 5.00 -42.02 -21.35
C TYR A 359 4.79 -40.52 -21.53
N ALA A 360 3.55 -40.09 -21.41
CA ALA A 360 3.14 -38.72 -21.69
C ALA A 360 2.32 -38.14 -20.54
N VAL A 361 2.61 -36.90 -20.13
CA VAL A 361 1.78 -36.19 -19.14
C VAL A 361 0.61 -35.52 -19.86
N VAL A 362 -0.62 -35.91 -19.54
CA VAL A 362 -1.82 -35.30 -20.10
C VAL A 362 -2.16 -34.03 -19.31
N MET A 363 -2.25 -32.90 -20.00
CA MET A 363 -2.50 -31.58 -19.39
C MET A 363 -3.81 -30.93 -19.81
N ARG A 364 -4.32 -31.27 -21.00
CA ARG A 364 -5.61 -30.78 -21.51
C ARG A 364 -6.38 -31.91 -22.15
N VAL A 365 -7.69 -31.90 -21.93
CA VAL A 365 -8.65 -32.79 -22.58
C VAL A 365 -9.78 -31.94 -23.12
N SER A 366 -10.01 -31.99 -24.43
CA SER A 366 -11.18 -31.39 -25.07
C SER A 366 -12.14 -32.48 -25.56
N ASP A 367 -13.21 -32.04 -26.24
CA ASP A 367 -14.15 -32.95 -26.90
C ASP A 367 -13.43 -33.79 -27.98
N ASN A 368 -12.47 -33.20 -28.71
CA ASN A 368 -11.85 -33.79 -29.89
C ASN A 368 -10.38 -34.18 -29.72
N ASP A 369 -9.64 -33.48 -28.87
CA ASP A 369 -8.17 -33.55 -28.80
C ASP A 369 -7.65 -33.56 -27.35
N LEU A 370 -6.42 -34.02 -27.17
CA LEU A 370 -5.68 -33.98 -25.91
C LEU A 370 -4.34 -33.31 -26.13
N ASP A 371 -3.89 -32.54 -25.13
CA ASP A 371 -2.50 -32.06 -25.09
C ASP A 371 -1.67 -32.90 -24.14
N LEU A 372 -0.59 -33.44 -24.69
CA LEU A 372 0.38 -34.30 -24.05
C LEU A 372 1.71 -33.55 -23.90
N ILE A 373 2.39 -33.71 -22.78
CA ILE A 373 3.78 -33.27 -22.63
C ILE A 373 4.68 -34.51 -22.67
N ILE A 374 5.62 -34.50 -23.61
CA ILE A 374 6.64 -35.54 -23.81
C ILE A 374 7.98 -34.84 -23.98
N ASN A 375 8.97 -35.20 -23.17
CA ASN A 375 10.30 -34.58 -23.15
C ASN A 375 10.26 -33.04 -23.12
N LYS A 376 9.39 -32.46 -22.27
CA LYS A 376 9.17 -31.00 -22.13
C LYS A 376 8.64 -30.30 -23.39
N LYS A 377 8.13 -31.04 -24.37
CA LYS A 377 7.43 -30.52 -25.55
C LYS A 377 5.95 -30.87 -25.49
N THR A 378 5.10 -29.95 -25.92
CA THR A 378 3.65 -30.16 -26.00
C THR A 378 3.27 -30.73 -27.36
N TRP A 379 2.42 -31.74 -27.34
CA TRP A 379 1.87 -32.44 -28.50
C TRP A 379 0.35 -32.46 -28.41
N THR A 380 -0.33 -32.00 -29.45
CA THR A 380 -1.78 -32.12 -29.55
C THR A 380 -2.11 -33.35 -30.38
N VAL A 381 -2.88 -34.27 -29.82
CA VAL A 381 -3.31 -35.51 -30.48
C VAL A 381 -4.82 -35.61 -30.48
N SER A 382 -5.40 -36.26 -31.49
CA SER A 382 -6.84 -36.51 -31.48
C SER A 382 -7.20 -37.51 -30.39
N ARG A 383 -8.40 -37.36 -29.84
CA ARG A 383 -8.96 -38.28 -28.82
C ARG A 383 -9.03 -39.72 -29.34
N HIS A 384 -9.32 -39.89 -30.63
CA HIS A 384 -9.34 -41.21 -31.26
C HIS A 384 -7.94 -41.84 -31.29
N TRP A 385 -6.92 -41.06 -31.68
CA TRP A 385 -5.53 -41.53 -31.67
C TRP A 385 -5.08 -41.88 -30.25
N PHE A 386 -5.37 -41.04 -29.26
CA PHE A 386 -5.00 -41.35 -27.87
C PHE A 386 -5.69 -42.64 -27.37
N ALA A 387 -6.98 -42.80 -27.65
CA ALA A 387 -7.74 -43.98 -27.24
C ALA A 387 -7.24 -45.27 -27.91
N SER A 388 -6.73 -45.20 -29.14
CA SER A 388 -6.21 -46.39 -29.84
C SER A 388 -4.80 -46.78 -29.40
N HIS A 389 -4.02 -45.85 -28.85
CA HIS A 389 -2.64 -46.10 -28.42
C HIS A 389 -2.51 -46.21 -26.88
N SER A 390 -3.50 -45.75 -26.10
CA SER A 390 -3.43 -45.84 -24.64
C SER A 390 -3.72 -47.26 -24.14
N GLU A 391 -2.80 -47.78 -23.32
CA GLU A 391 -2.98 -49.08 -22.64
C GLU A 391 -3.89 -48.97 -21.39
N GLY A 392 -4.32 -47.75 -21.04
CA GLY A 392 -5.10 -47.44 -19.84
C GLY A 392 -4.27 -47.28 -18.55
N HIS A 393 -2.98 -47.62 -18.56
CA HIS A 393 -2.11 -47.38 -17.42
C HIS A 393 -1.95 -45.88 -17.11
N TYR A 394 -2.28 -45.49 -15.89
CA TYR A 394 -2.17 -44.12 -15.42
C TYR A 394 -1.31 -43.98 -14.17
N ILE A 395 -0.66 -42.82 -14.02
CA ILE A 395 -0.05 -42.37 -12.77
C ILE A 395 -0.50 -40.94 -12.50
N MET A 396 -1.01 -40.68 -11.30
CA MET A 396 -1.52 -39.38 -10.88
C MET A 396 -1.03 -39.06 -9.47
N MET A 397 -0.90 -37.77 -9.15
CA MET A 397 -0.50 -37.31 -7.82
C MET A 397 -1.55 -36.36 -7.26
N TRP A 398 -1.72 -36.33 -5.93
CA TRP A 398 -2.49 -35.29 -5.25
C TRP A 398 -2.01 -35.08 -3.80
N PRO A 399 -2.21 -33.88 -3.22
CA PRO A 399 -1.87 -33.62 -1.83
C PRO A 399 -2.91 -34.25 -0.89
N PRO A 400 -2.51 -35.02 0.13
CA PRO A 400 -3.41 -35.49 1.18
C PRO A 400 -3.68 -34.37 2.21
N ALA A 401 -4.47 -34.68 3.24
CA ALA A 401 -4.53 -33.86 4.45
C ALA A 401 -3.19 -33.93 5.22
N PRO A 402 -2.91 -32.99 6.15
CA PRO A 402 -1.66 -32.97 6.93
C PRO A 402 -1.35 -34.28 7.67
N ASP A 403 -2.37 -35.06 8.04
CA ASP A 403 -2.20 -36.37 8.66
C ASP A 403 -1.93 -37.52 7.65
N GLY A 404 -1.66 -37.20 6.38
CA GLY A 404 -1.42 -38.13 5.30
C GLY A 404 -2.67 -38.84 4.78
N LYS A 405 -3.86 -38.53 5.31
CA LYS A 405 -5.10 -39.21 4.91
C LYS A 405 -5.80 -38.50 3.75
N ASN A 406 -6.48 -39.29 2.93
CA ASN A 406 -7.30 -38.80 1.81
C ASN A 406 -8.71 -38.36 2.22
N ARG A 407 -8.95 -38.18 3.52
CA ARG A 407 -10.25 -37.75 4.05
C ARG A 407 -10.09 -37.15 5.43
N VAL A 408 -10.72 -36.00 5.66
CA VAL A 408 -10.83 -35.40 7.00
C VAL A 408 -12.22 -35.67 7.55
N THR A 409 -12.31 -36.15 8.79
CA THR A 409 -13.58 -36.48 9.46
C THR A 409 -13.57 -35.94 10.88
N ASN A 410 -14.69 -36.09 11.61
CA ASN A 410 -14.75 -35.77 13.04
C ASN A 410 -13.82 -36.61 13.93
N LYS A 411 -13.19 -37.66 13.40
CA LYS A 411 -12.18 -38.48 14.08
C LYS A 411 -10.74 -38.12 13.69
N SER A 412 -10.56 -37.16 12.78
CA SER A 412 -9.23 -36.68 12.41
C SER A 412 -8.59 -35.92 13.57
N ASN A 413 -7.26 -35.78 13.55
CA ASN A 413 -6.56 -35.01 14.57
C ASN A 413 -6.94 -33.52 14.47
N ALA A 414 -6.75 -32.79 15.57
CA ALA A 414 -7.08 -31.37 15.65
C ALA A 414 -6.37 -30.54 14.56
N GLU A 415 -5.12 -30.88 14.23
CA GLU A 415 -4.34 -30.22 13.17
C GLU A 415 -5.00 -30.29 11.80
N SER A 416 -5.47 -31.48 11.37
CA SER A 416 -6.17 -31.63 10.09
C SER A 416 -7.51 -30.90 10.07
N ILE A 417 -8.19 -30.81 11.21
CA ILE A 417 -9.46 -30.09 11.34
C ILE A 417 -9.23 -28.57 11.26
N ILE A 418 -8.20 -28.04 11.94
CA ILE A 418 -7.79 -26.62 11.85
C ILE A 418 -7.39 -26.28 10.42
N TRP A 419 -6.53 -27.11 9.82
CA TRP A 419 -6.08 -26.94 8.44
C TRP A 419 -7.27 -26.90 7.46
N LEU A 420 -8.20 -27.84 7.59
CA LEU A 420 -9.39 -27.89 6.74
C LEU A 420 -10.24 -26.61 6.89
N ASP A 421 -10.50 -26.18 8.11
CA ASP A 421 -11.30 -24.98 8.36
C ASP A 421 -10.62 -23.73 7.80
N ALA A 422 -9.30 -23.59 7.97
CA ALA A 422 -8.53 -22.49 7.39
C ALA A 422 -8.60 -22.47 5.86
N MET A 423 -8.45 -23.63 5.22
CA MET A 423 -8.50 -23.77 3.76
C MET A 423 -9.90 -23.46 3.21
N LEU A 424 -10.96 -24.01 3.81
CA LEU A 424 -12.35 -23.71 3.43
C LEU A 424 -12.69 -22.24 3.65
N SER A 425 -12.24 -21.66 4.75
CA SER A 425 -12.45 -20.25 5.08
C SER A 425 -11.81 -19.32 4.06
N ARG A 426 -10.58 -19.62 3.63
CA ARG A 426 -9.90 -18.91 2.52
C ARG A 426 -10.65 -19.07 1.20
N ALA A 427 -11.08 -20.28 0.87
CA ALA A 427 -11.77 -20.56 -0.40
C ALA A 427 -13.16 -19.91 -0.48
N LEU A 428 -13.88 -19.82 0.65
CA LEU A 428 -15.23 -19.28 0.73
C LEU A 428 -15.29 -17.79 1.11
N GLY A 429 -14.16 -17.18 1.52
CA GLY A 429 -14.12 -15.79 1.96
C GLY A 429 -14.81 -15.55 3.31
N VAL A 430 -14.80 -16.54 4.21
CA VAL A 430 -15.43 -16.51 5.55
C VAL A 430 -14.36 -16.64 6.64
N PRO A 431 -14.62 -16.24 7.90
CA PRO A 431 -13.64 -16.40 8.98
C PRO A 431 -13.44 -17.86 9.40
N ALA A 432 -12.20 -18.20 9.78
CA ALA A 432 -11.84 -19.48 10.41
C ALA A 432 -12.14 -19.44 11.92
N ASN A 433 -12.39 -20.61 12.52
CA ASN A 433 -12.78 -20.80 13.91
C ASN A 433 -11.65 -21.42 14.76
N ASP A 434 -10.56 -21.91 14.15
CA ASP A 434 -9.31 -22.46 14.74
C ASP A 434 -9.48 -23.41 15.95
N SER A 435 -10.68 -23.95 16.16
CA SER A 435 -11.05 -24.69 17.38
C SER A 435 -10.46 -26.09 17.46
N GLY A 436 -10.02 -26.67 16.34
CA GLY A 436 -9.61 -28.07 16.27
C GLY A 436 -10.74 -29.09 16.41
N ASP A 437 -11.94 -28.65 16.80
CA ASP A 437 -13.13 -29.47 16.91
C ASP A 437 -13.97 -29.50 15.62
N TRP A 438 -14.59 -30.65 15.35
CA TRP A 438 -15.55 -30.80 14.25
C TRP A 438 -16.90 -30.16 14.62
N THR A 439 -17.11 -28.91 14.21
CA THR A 439 -18.33 -28.16 14.53
C THR A 439 -19.42 -28.31 13.46
N PRO A 440 -20.70 -28.05 13.80
CA PRO A 440 -21.76 -27.94 12.80
C PRO A 440 -21.46 -26.88 11.74
N THR A 441 -20.86 -25.76 12.13
CA THR A 441 -20.45 -24.68 11.24
C THR A 441 -19.42 -25.17 10.20
N LEU A 442 -18.43 -25.96 10.61
CA LEU A 442 -17.46 -26.56 9.68
C LEU A 442 -18.13 -27.50 8.68
N THR A 443 -19.11 -28.30 9.14
CA THR A 443 -19.88 -29.19 8.26
C THR A 443 -20.64 -28.41 7.18
N GLU A 444 -21.25 -27.28 7.55
CA GLU A 444 -21.94 -26.41 6.60
C GLU A 444 -20.97 -25.70 5.64
N LYS A 445 -19.77 -25.31 6.08
CA LYS A 445 -18.72 -24.82 5.17
C LYS A 445 -18.33 -25.87 4.14
N VAL A 446 -18.12 -27.13 4.54
CA VAL A 446 -17.81 -28.23 3.62
C VAL A 446 -18.92 -28.40 2.59
N LYS A 447 -20.17 -28.49 3.04
CA LYS A 447 -21.33 -28.63 2.15
C LYS A 447 -21.48 -27.45 1.19
N LEU A 448 -21.22 -26.23 1.65
CA LEU A 448 -21.27 -25.04 0.80
C LEU A 448 -20.19 -25.10 -0.27
N PHE A 449 -18.96 -25.46 0.11
CA PHE A 449 -17.85 -25.64 -0.84
C PHE A 449 -18.14 -26.74 -1.87
N GLN A 450 -18.58 -27.91 -1.42
CA GLN A 450 -18.95 -29.02 -2.30
C GLN A 450 -20.02 -28.62 -3.32
N ARG A 451 -21.04 -27.86 -2.89
CA ARG A 451 -22.07 -27.34 -3.79
C ARG A 451 -21.48 -26.39 -4.84
N ASN A 452 -20.62 -25.45 -4.44
CA ASN A 452 -20.00 -24.49 -5.35
C ASN A 452 -19.11 -25.17 -6.40
N GLU A 453 -18.40 -26.22 -6.00
CA GLU A 453 -17.50 -26.99 -6.88
C GLU A 453 -18.20 -28.16 -7.62
N LYS A 454 -19.54 -28.26 -7.53
CA LYS A 454 -20.36 -29.34 -8.15
C LYS A 454 -19.94 -30.76 -7.72
N LEU A 455 -19.51 -30.91 -6.48
CA LEU A 455 -19.21 -32.18 -5.84
C LEU A 455 -20.43 -32.73 -5.10
N GLN A 456 -20.36 -34.00 -4.68
CA GLN A 456 -21.37 -34.60 -3.80
C GLN A 456 -21.45 -33.82 -2.48
N GLN A 457 -22.66 -33.33 -2.13
CA GLN A 457 -22.90 -32.52 -0.93
C GLN A 457 -23.13 -33.39 0.32
N ASP A 458 -22.16 -34.24 0.66
CA ASP A 458 -22.24 -35.14 1.83
C ASP A 458 -21.70 -34.52 3.13
N GLY A 459 -21.05 -33.35 3.06
CA GLY A 459 -20.43 -32.69 4.20
C GLY A 459 -19.17 -33.38 4.72
N VAL A 460 -18.62 -34.34 3.98
CA VAL A 460 -17.41 -35.08 4.33
C VAL A 460 -16.34 -34.80 3.27
N PRO A 461 -15.26 -34.09 3.61
CA PRO A 461 -14.19 -33.77 2.66
C PRO A 461 -13.31 -35.00 2.40
N GLY A 462 -13.70 -35.80 1.41
CA GLY A 462 -12.90 -36.88 0.83
C GLY A 462 -11.92 -36.40 -0.25
N LYS A 463 -11.25 -37.35 -0.91
CA LYS A 463 -10.20 -37.11 -1.93
C LYS A 463 -10.56 -35.98 -2.91
N ASP A 464 -11.70 -36.08 -3.59
CA ASP A 464 -12.09 -35.10 -4.63
C ASP A 464 -12.37 -33.71 -4.05
N THR A 465 -12.90 -33.65 -2.82
CA THR A 465 -13.12 -32.37 -2.12
C THR A 465 -11.79 -31.72 -1.76
N LEU A 466 -10.81 -32.49 -1.27
CA LEU A 466 -9.48 -31.99 -0.93
C LEU A 466 -8.71 -31.51 -2.18
N ILE A 467 -8.80 -32.26 -3.28
CA ILE A 467 -8.23 -31.88 -4.58
C ILE A 467 -8.83 -30.55 -5.05
N ARG A 468 -10.17 -30.43 -5.08
CA ARG A 468 -10.83 -29.18 -5.50
C ARG A 468 -10.54 -28.02 -4.59
N LEU A 469 -10.42 -28.25 -3.29
CA LEU A 469 -10.06 -27.21 -2.34
C LEU A 469 -8.68 -26.62 -2.63
N ARG A 470 -7.68 -27.47 -2.92
CA ARG A 470 -6.34 -27.02 -3.30
C ARG A 470 -6.32 -26.29 -4.64
N GLN A 471 -7.09 -26.78 -5.62
CA GLN A 471 -7.23 -26.10 -6.91
C GLN A 471 -7.91 -24.73 -6.80
N ALA A 472 -8.96 -24.60 -5.99
CA ALA A 472 -9.65 -23.33 -5.75
C ALA A 472 -8.73 -22.26 -5.13
N LEU A 473 -7.74 -22.71 -4.35
CA LEU A 473 -6.72 -21.87 -3.73
C LEU A 473 -5.49 -21.62 -4.62
N GLY A 474 -5.41 -22.26 -5.79
CA GLY A 474 -4.25 -22.17 -6.69
C GLY A 474 -3.02 -22.95 -6.20
N GLU A 475 -3.22 -23.90 -5.28
CA GLU A 475 -2.17 -24.72 -4.65
C GLU A 475 -2.08 -26.14 -5.25
N ALA A 476 -2.74 -26.37 -6.39
CA ALA A 476 -2.69 -27.62 -7.15
C ALA A 476 -2.84 -27.34 -8.66
N PRO A 477 -2.17 -28.11 -9.55
CA PRO A 477 -2.38 -28.01 -10.97
C PRO A 477 -3.82 -28.40 -11.32
N ARG A 478 -4.29 -27.88 -12.45
CA ARG A 478 -5.62 -28.15 -12.97
C ARG A 478 -5.51 -28.67 -14.40
N LEU A 479 -6.11 -29.82 -14.65
CA LEU A 479 -6.35 -30.32 -15.99
C LEU A 479 -7.33 -29.38 -16.70
N ILE A 480 -6.96 -28.94 -17.90
CA ILE A 480 -7.80 -28.06 -18.71
C ILE A 480 -8.86 -28.93 -19.42
N ASN A 481 -10.13 -28.80 -19.03
CA ASN A 481 -11.25 -29.47 -19.69
C ASN A 481 -12.07 -28.45 -20.50
N GLU A 482 -12.07 -28.57 -21.84
CA GLU A 482 -12.78 -27.66 -22.76
C GLU A 482 -14.11 -28.23 -23.28
N THR A 483 -14.57 -29.36 -22.74
CA THR A 483 -15.88 -29.97 -23.08
C THR A 483 -16.98 -28.91 -23.02
N THR A 484 -17.67 -28.72 -24.14
CA THR A 484 -18.63 -27.65 -24.41
C THR A 484 -19.69 -27.45 -23.30
N SER A 485 -19.36 -26.60 -22.33
CA SER A 485 -20.31 -25.85 -21.52
C SER A 485 -20.09 -24.38 -21.85
N GLY A 486 -20.90 -23.87 -22.77
CA GLY A 486 -21.08 -22.43 -22.91
C GLY A 486 -21.47 -21.88 -21.55
N THR A 487 -20.51 -21.27 -20.86
CA THR A 487 -20.75 -20.61 -19.58
C THR A 487 -19.83 -19.41 -19.53
N ASP A 488 -20.39 -18.30 -20.02
CA ASP A 488 -20.21 -16.96 -19.50
C ASP A 488 -19.08 -16.81 -18.47
N LEU A 489 -17.91 -16.41 -18.97
CA LEU A 489 -16.86 -15.81 -18.15
C LEU A 489 -17.40 -14.61 -17.33
N SER A 490 -18.51 -14.02 -17.77
CA SER A 490 -19.26 -12.98 -17.06
C SER A 490 -19.93 -13.47 -15.76
N ALA A 491 -20.43 -14.72 -15.70
CA ALA A 491 -21.07 -15.31 -14.53
C ALA A 491 -20.06 -15.69 -13.44
N TRP A 492 -18.87 -16.15 -13.86
CA TRP A 492 -17.75 -16.39 -12.96
C TRP A 492 -17.23 -15.08 -12.32
N LEU A 493 -17.11 -14.01 -13.12
CA LEU A 493 -16.69 -12.69 -12.62
C LEU A 493 -17.73 -12.03 -11.70
N THR A 494 -19.02 -12.21 -11.94
CA THR A 494 -20.10 -11.62 -11.12
C THR A 494 -20.32 -12.34 -9.79
N SER A 495 -20.00 -13.64 -9.71
CA SER A 495 -20.13 -14.42 -8.46
C SER A 495 -19.14 -14.05 -7.34
N ARG A 496 -18.07 -13.29 -7.66
CA ARG A 496 -17.04 -12.86 -6.70
C ARG A 496 -17.24 -11.46 -6.12
N LEU A 497 -18.26 -10.72 -6.56
CA LEU A 497 -18.59 -9.43 -5.97
C LEU A 497 -19.45 -9.63 -4.72
N PRO A 498 -19.16 -8.96 -3.59
CA PRO A 498 -20.07 -8.96 -2.45
C PRO A 498 -21.43 -8.42 -2.88
N PRO A 499 -22.55 -8.91 -2.32
CA PRO A 499 -23.87 -8.44 -2.70
C PRO A 499 -23.96 -6.93 -2.45
N VAL A 500 -24.25 -6.18 -3.51
CA VAL A 500 -24.61 -4.77 -3.40
C VAL A 500 -25.95 -4.72 -2.67
N VAL A 501 -25.91 -4.30 -1.41
CA VAL A 501 -27.12 -3.96 -0.65
C VAL A 501 -27.67 -2.68 -1.27
N ASP A 502 -28.62 -2.86 -2.18
CA ASP A 502 -29.34 -1.76 -2.81
C ASP A 502 -30.34 -1.17 -1.81
N LYS A 503 -29.89 -0.18 -1.03
CA LYS A 503 -30.70 0.55 -0.03
C LYS A 503 -31.78 1.44 -0.66
N GLN A 504 -32.11 1.30 -1.94
CA GLN A 504 -32.98 2.21 -2.66
C GLN A 504 -34.36 1.66 -3.04
N ASN A 505 -34.66 0.38 -2.73
CA ASN A 505 -35.96 -0.23 -3.03
C ASN A 505 -36.92 -0.39 -1.85
N ASP A 506 -36.50 -0.15 -0.60
CA ASP A 506 -37.41 -0.18 0.56
C ASP A 506 -38.22 1.12 0.74
N ALA A 507 -37.81 2.23 0.14
CA ALA A 507 -38.54 3.51 0.25
C ALA A 507 -39.77 3.62 -0.68
N ARG A 508 -40.06 2.62 -1.53
CA ARG A 508 -41.18 2.64 -2.48
C ARG A 508 -42.33 1.68 -2.15
N LYS A 509 -42.18 0.80 -1.14
CA LYS A 509 -43.26 -0.10 -0.70
C LYS A 509 -44.03 0.37 0.53
N GLU A 510 -43.64 1.49 1.15
CA GLU A 510 -44.32 2.05 2.33
C GLU A 510 -45.28 3.22 2.00
N LYS A 511 -45.57 3.47 0.73
CA LYS A 511 -46.58 4.46 0.28
C LYS A 511 -47.81 3.86 -0.43
N ALA A 512 -47.93 2.54 -0.41
CA ALA A 512 -49.10 1.83 -0.92
C ALA A 512 -49.49 0.71 0.05
N LYS A 513 -49.89 1.10 1.26
CA LYS A 513 -50.76 0.31 2.12
C LYS A 513 -51.58 1.22 3.03
#